data_AF-A0A5I5A0Q2-F1
#
_entry.id   AF-A0A5I5A0Q2-F1
#
_cell.length_a   1.000
_cell.length_b   1.000
_cell.length_c   1.000
_cell.angle_alpha   90.00
_cell.angle_beta   90.00
_cell.angle_gamma   90.00
#
_symmetry.space_group_name_H-M   'P 1'
#
loop_
_entity.id
_entity.type
_entity.pdbx_description
1 polymer ?
#
loop_
_entity_poly.entity_id
_entity_poly.type
_entity_poly.pdbx_seq_one_letter_code
_entity_poly.pdbx_strand_id
1 'polypeptide(L)'
;MSQPKQRYSNTPEVEIRPETLRNAAYWTPPTVDEISEVLNRAGIKWGQLAVITGNAESVVSGWKEGKEHISYMAWRYICESAGYGRIDRA
;
A
#
# COMPACT_ATOMS: atom_id res chain seq x y z
N MET A 1 17.63 25.50 -25.34
CA MET A 1 17.72 25.19 -23.90
C MET A 1 16.33 24.77 -23.44
N SER A 2 16.06 23.49 -23.39
CA SER A 2 14.75 22.98 -22.98
C SER A 2 14.70 22.96 -21.45
N GLN A 3 13.89 23.84 -20.85
CA GLN A 3 13.60 23.76 -19.43
C GLN A 3 12.93 22.41 -19.12
N PRO A 4 13.33 21.70 -18.05
CA PRO A 4 12.64 20.49 -17.65
C PRO A 4 11.23 20.86 -17.17
N LYS A 5 10.22 20.20 -17.74
CA LYS A 5 8.82 20.30 -17.29
C LYS A 5 8.76 19.85 -15.83
N GLN A 6 8.65 20.80 -14.90
CA GLN A 6 8.22 20.51 -13.55
C GLN A 6 6.80 19.91 -13.65
N ARG A 7 6.72 18.58 -13.54
CA ARG A 7 5.45 17.91 -13.25
C ARG A 7 5.16 18.22 -11.78
N TYR A 8 4.54 19.36 -11.51
CA TYR A 8 3.76 19.51 -10.30
C TYR A 8 2.58 18.55 -10.42
N SER A 9 2.79 17.27 -10.08
CA SER A 9 1.69 16.39 -9.74
C SER A 9 1.11 16.95 -8.45
N ASN A 10 0.03 17.72 -8.59
CA ASN A 10 -0.71 18.34 -7.49
C ASN A 10 -1.47 17.30 -6.64
N THR A 11 -1.03 16.04 -6.65
CA THR A 11 -1.57 14.98 -5.83
C THR A 11 -0.96 15.16 -4.45
N PRO A 12 -1.76 15.43 -3.41
CA PRO A 12 -1.22 15.47 -2.06
C PRO A 12 -0.46 14.17 -1.81
N GLU A 13 0.79 14.29 -1.36
CA GLU A 13 1.60 13.14 -1.00
C GLU A 13 0.85 12.43 0.15
N VAL A 14 0.34 11.24 -0.12
CA VAL A 14 -0.40 10.47 0.89
C VAL A 14 0.62 10.00 1.91
N GLU A 15 0.56 10.55 3.11
CA GLU A 15 1.41 10.12 4.21
C GLU A 15 0.94 8.77 4.74
N ILE A 16 1.88 7.82 4.90
CA ILE A 16 1.57 6.50 5.46
C ILE A 16 1.66 6.58 6.97
N ARG A 17 0.54 6.40 7.67
CA ARG A 17 0.49 6.57 9.11
C ARG A 17 1.32 5.51 9.86
N PRO A 18 2.05 5.87 10.92
CA PRO A 18 2.95 4.95 11.61
C PRO A 18 2.22 3.78 12.28
N GLU A 19 0.96 3.92 12.68
CA GLU A 19 0.15 2.81 13.23
C GLU A 19 -0.14 1.69 12.21
N THR A 20 -0.07 1.99 10.91
CA THR A 20 -0.17 0.97 9.86
C THR A 20 1.14 0.18 9.72
N LEU A 21 2.26 0.72 10.19
CA LEU A 21 3.59 0.12 10.07
C LEU A 21 4.04 -0.60 11.36
N ARG A 22 3.08 -1.09 12.15
CA ARG A 22 3.31 -1.83 13.40
C ARG A 22 3.12 -3.33 13.23
N ASN A 23 3.60 -4.11 14.21
CA ASN A 23 3.33 -5.53 14.28
C ASN A 23 1.83 -5.81 14.43
N ALA A 24 1.39 -7.04 14.12
CA ALA A 24 -0.02 -7.42 14.09
C ALA A 24 -0.82 -7.10 15.37
N ALA A 25 -0.18 -7.09 16.54
CA ALA A 25 -0.85 -6.84 17.81
C ALA A 25 -1.24 -5.37 18.02
N TYR A 26 -0.52 -4.44 17.40
CA TYR A 26 -0.74 -2.99 17.51
C TYR A 26 -1.05 -2.32 16.17
N TRP A 27 -1.27 -3.14 15.14
CA TRP A 27 -1.52 -2.70 13.77
C TRP A 27 -2.93 -2.16 13.62
N THR A 28 -3.04 -1.00 12.98
CA THR A 28 -4.32 -0.45 12.52
C THR A 28 -4.41 -0.61 11.00
N PRO A 29 -5.53 -1.12 10.46
CA PRO A 29 -5.70 -1.25 9.02
C PRO A 29 -5.50 0.08 8.27
N PRO A 30 -4.78 0.06 7.14
CA PRO A 30 -4.61 1.25 6.30
C PRO A 30 -5.90 1.60 5.56
N THR A 31 -5.99 2.84 5.10
CA THR A 31 -7.02 3.31 4.18
C THR A 31 -6.72 2.87 2.74
N VAL A 32 -7.70 3.00 1.85
CA VAL A 32 -7.52 2.72 0.41
C VAL A 32 -6.44 3.59 -0.22
N ASP A 33 -6.36 4.85 0.21
CA ASP A 33 -5.37 5.81 -0.27
C ASP A 33 -3.96 5.40 0.19
N GLU A 34 -3.81 5.00 1.45
CA GLU A 34 -2.55 4.46 1.98
C GLU A 34 -2.11 3.19 1.24
N ILE A 35 -3.05 2.30 0.93
CA ILE A 35 -2.76 1.10 0.12
C ILE A 35 -2.31 1.47 -1.28
N SER A 36 -3.02 2.39 -1.94
CA SER A 36 -2.68 2.84 -3.29
C SER A 36 -1.30 3.47 -3.35
N GLU A 37 -0.95 4.26 -2.33
CA GLU A 37 0.35 4.91 -2.24
C GLU A 37 1.48 3.91 -1.99
N VAL A 38 1.33 2.95 -1.07
CA VAL A 38 2.35 1.91 -0.85
C VAL A 38 2.53 1.04 -2.08
N LEU A 39 1.44 0.69 -2.77
CA LEU A 39 1.51 -0.02 -4.05
C LEU A 39 2.26 0.78 -5.12
N ASN A 40 2.02 2.09 -5.22
CA ASN A 40 2.72 2.99 -6.12
C ASN A 40 4.23 3.03 -5.81
N ARG A 41 4.61 3.17 -4.53
CA ARG A 41 6.01 3.13 -4.07
C ARG A 41 6.69 1.80 -4.37
N ALA A 42 5.97 0.68 -4.25
CA ALA A 42 6.45 -0.65 -4.58
C ALA A 42 6.48 -0.95 -6.10
N GLY A 43 5.89 -0.10 -6.94
CA GLY A 43 5.70 -0.38 -8.37
C GLY A 43 4.74 -1.54 -8.64
N ILE A 44 3.84 -1.87 -7.70
CA ILE A 44 2.88 -2.97 -7.78
C ILE A 44 1.51 -2.43 -8.17
N LYS A 45 0.85 -3.06 -9.14
CA LYS A 45 -0.55 -2.75 -9.48
C LYS A 45 -1.51 -3.57 -8.62
N TRP A 46 -2.72 -3.04 -8.37
CA TRP A 46 -3.79 -3.76 -7.69
C TRP A 46 -4.06 -5.18 -8.22
N GLY A 47 -4.05 -5.38 -9.54
CA GLY A 47 -4.22 -6.74 -10.11
C GLY A 47 -3.06 -7.70 -9.80
N GLN A 48 -1.84 -7.18 -9.66
CA GLN A 48 -0.70 -7.99 -9.26
C GLN A 48 -0.76 -8.34 -7.76
N LEU A 49 -1.37 -7.50 -6.94
CA LEU A 49 -1.53 -7.74 -5.50
C LEU A 49 -2.29 -9.04 -5.23
N ALA A 50 -3.35 -9.33 -5.98
CA ALA A 50 -4.11 -10.58 -5.87
C ALA A 50 -3.22 -11.81 -6.09
N VAL A 51 -2.46 -11.81 -7.18
CA VAL A 51 -1.54 -12.90 -7.54
C VAL A 51 -0.45 -13.09 -6.49
N ILE A 52 0.18 -11.99 -6.06
CA ILE A 52 1.30 -12.01 -5.13
C ILE A 52 0.88 -12.48 -3.73
N THR A 53 -0.31 -12.09 -3.29
CA THR A 53 -0.82 -12.42 -1.95
C THR A 53 -1.64 -13.71 -1.92
N GLY A 54 -1.93 -14.31 -3.08
CA GLY A 54 -2.77 -15.49 -3.20
C GLY A 54 -4.26 -15.25 -2.89
N ASN A 55 -4.70 -13.98 -2.87
CA ASN A 55 -6.10 -13.63 -2.63
C ASN A 55 -6.88 -13.62 -3.95
N ALA A 56 -8.19 -13.89 -3.89
CA ALA A 56 -9.06 -13.74 -5.03
C ALA A 56 -9.15 -12.28 -5.49
N GLU A 57 -9.30 -12.03 -6.79
CA GLU A 57 -9.44 -10.67 -7.34
C GLU A 57 -10.64 -9.91 -6.75
N SER A 58 -11.72 -10.61 -6.40
CA SER A 58 -12.89 -10.03 -5.75
C SER A 58 -12.57 -9.45 -4.37
N VAL A 59 -11.73 -10.12 -3.59
CA VAL A 59 -11.27 -9.66 -2.26
C VAL A 59 -10.43 -8.40 -2.40
N VAL A 60 -9.45 -8.41 -3.32
CA VAL A 60 -8.60 -7.24 -3.58
C VAL A 60 -9.40 -6.07 -4.14
N SER A 61 -10.44 -6.34 -4.94
CA SER A 61 -11.38 -5.31 -5.40
C SER A 61 -12.18 -4.72 -4.25
N GLY A 62 -12.59 -5.55 -3.28
CA GLY A 62 -13.21 -5.11 -2.03
C GLY A 62 -12.31 -4.17 -1.22
N TRP A 63 -11.00 -4.46 -1.15
CA TRP A 63 -10.02 -3.57 -0.53
C TRP A 63 -9.90 -2.24 -1.27
N LYS A 64 -9.82 -2.28 -2.60
CA LYS A 64 -9.74 -1.09 -3.46
C LYS A 64 -10.99 -0.20 -3.36
N GLU A 65 -12.16 -0.81 -3.15
CA GLU A 65 -13.43 -0.09 -2.98
C GLU A 65 -13.68 0.36 -1.53
N GLY A 66 -12.79 -0.01 -0.58
CA GLY A 66 -12.96 0.29 0.84
C GLY A 66 -14.09 -0.50 1.52
N LYS A 67 -14.59 -1.55 0.87
CA LYS A 67 -15.64 -2.44 1.41
C LYS A 67 -15.08 -3.42 2.45
N GLU A 68 -13.81 -3.78 2.29
CA GLU A 68 -13.08 -4.69 3.18
C GLU A 68 -11.71 -4.13 3.50
N HIS A 69 -11.12 -4.57 4.62
CA HIS A 69 -9.76 -4.21 4.98
C HIS A 69 -8.76 -5.19 4.36
N ILE A 70 -7.63 -4.67 3.87
CA ILE A 70 -6.48 -5.49 3.49
C ILE A 70 -6.04 -6.34 4.67
N SER A 71 -5.63 -7.59 4.42
CA SER A 71 -5.09 -8.43 5.49
C SER A 71 -3.72 -7.92 5.94
N TYR A 72 -3.39 -8.12 7.22
CA TYR A 72 -2.08 -7.73 7.76
C TYR A 72 -0.91 -8.35 6.97
N MET A 73 -1.03 -9.62 6.56
CA MET A 73 0.00 -10.29 5.77
C MET A 73 0.20 -9.66 4.39
N ALA A 74 -0.89 -9.30 3.71
CA ALA A 74 -0.82 -8.60 2.43
C ALA A 74 -0.21 -7.21 2.57
N TRP A 75 -0.61 -6.46 3.61
CA TRP A 75 -0.04 -5.16 3.93
C TRP A 75 1.46 -5.22 4.23
N ARG A 76 1.87 -6.12 5.12
CA ARG A 76 3.27 -6.37 5.47
C ARG A 76 4.13 -6.62 4.23
N TYR A 77 3.63 -7.44 3.31
CA TYR A 77 4.35 -7.77 2.08
C TYR A 77 4.57 -6.54 1.19
N ILE A 78 3.54 -5.72 0.97
CA ILE A 78 3.68 -4.53 0.12
C ILE A 78 4.53 -3.45 0.80
N CYS A 79 4.49 -3.34 2.13
CA CYS A 79 5.39 -2.47 2.89
C CYS A 79 6.86 -2.91 2.74
N GLU A 80 7.16 -4.21 2.84
CA GLU A 80 8.52 -4.74 2.62
C GLU A 80 8.98 -4.44 1.19
N SER A 81 8.09 -4.61 0.20
CA SER A 81 8.35 -4.33 -1.22
C SER A 81 8.55 -2.83 -1.52
N ALA A 82 7.87 -1.95 -0.79
CA ALA A 82 8.00 -0.49 -0.90
C ALA A 82 9.19 0.10 -0.13
N GLY A 83 9.99 -0.74 0.56
CA GLY A 83 11.19 -0.30 1.26
C GLY A 83 10.99 0.13 2.72
N TYR A 84 9.82 -0.11 3.32
CA TYR A 84 9.58 0.17 4.76
C TYR A 84 10.25 -0.85 5.69
N GLY A 85 10.82 -1.93 5.13
CA GLY A 85 11.39 -3.03 5.90
C GLY A 85 10.32 -3.92 6.53
N ARG A 86 10.73 -4.69 7.54
CA ARG A 86 9.87 -5.69 8.21
C ARG A 86 9.14 -5.09 9.40
N ILE A 87 7.86 -4.74 9.20
CA ILE A 87 6.98 -4.17 10.23
C ILE A 87 6.60 -5.16 11.35
N ASP A 88 6.85 -6.46 11.14
CA ASP A 88 6.59 -7.55 12.08
C ASP A 88 7.75 -7.84 13.06
N ARG A 89 8.90 -7.17 12.91
CA ARG A 89 10.10 -7.43 13.71
C ARG A 89 10.27 -6.53 14.95
N ALA A 90 9.26 -5.76 15.31
CA ALA A 90 9.27 -4.87 16.48
C ALA A 90 8.73 -5.56 17.73
#